data_AF-A0A8B9UUU3-F1
#
_entry.id   AF-A0A8B9UUU3-F1
#
_cell.length_a   1.000
_cell.length_b   1.000
_cell.length_c   1.000
_cell.angle_alpha   90.00
_cell.angle_beta   90.00
_cell.angle_gamma   90.00
#
_symmetry.space_group_name_H-M   'P 1'
#
loop_
_entity.id
_entity.type
_entity.pdbx_description
1 polymer ?
#
loop_
_entity_poly.entity_id
_entity_poly.type
_entity_poly.pdbx_seq_one_letter_code
_entity_poly.pdbx_strand_id
1 'polypeptide(L)'
;MEHTLLLRGQGARSPCAGGSPAGCRPCREPWAEPPALLRRSQAGGAACSPRLQQGAFPEPAPEVDADEDGARRLLHDIGLSATFNRVCSTPLATGGRGLTCPPRTRFVARARCAGSAHTRRGAVGASTEPQRVPVPRPAPGMEAGDGKEETPLSSALSRFQLSEDYGFLLPNPLTELPAPYGPWMEIAHELPQLIASHRLRSRVHQMPQLSTRHLRGREELYLAHLVLSFITMGYLWQEGEEGTVKVLPRHLAVPFWEVSQALGLPPILSHADFVLANWRRKDPSGPLEIENLDPIISLPGGESLRGFILVTFLVEKAAVPGIKAIPQAIRAIRQLDKETLHQALQGLATAIGAMGKALQRMHDYVDPAVFYAVIRIFLSGWKDNPAMPDGLVYEGVSEEPMAFSGGSAAQSTVLHAFDELLGIRHSQESTAFLHRMRDYMPPPHRAFIEEIGRAPSLKQHVLCSGDARLRAAFNRCITALADFRSCHIAIVTKYIAVAKAKAGRAEVGGWAGRPPAALEAKGTGGSHIFSFLKSVRDTTRDGLISA
;
A
#
# COMPACT_ATOMS: atom_id res chain seq x y z
N MET A 1 -20.27 42.24 -35.06
CA MET A 1 -21.50 42.02 -35.87
C MET A 1 -21.78 40.54 -35.73
N GLU A 2 -22.72 40.05 -34.93
CA GLU A 2 -24.16 40.34 -34.98
C GLU A 2 -24.81 40.41 -33.57
N HIS A 3 -25.89 41.20 -33.52
CA HIS A 3 -26.81 41.43 -32.42
C HIS A 3 -27.84 40.29 -32.32
N THR A 4 -28.14 39.77 -31.12
CA THR A 4 -29.32 40.10 -30.27
C THR A 4 -30.70 39.88 -30.90
N LEU A 5 -31.54 39.03 -30.29
CA LEU A 5 -32.91 39.37 -29.89
C LEU A 5 -33.60 38.32 -29.00
N LEU A 6 -34.18 38.84 -27.92
CA LEU A 6 -35.10 38.22 -26.96
C LEU A 6 -36.47 37.93 -27.57
N LEU A 7 -37.27 37.06 -26.94
CA LEU A 7 -38.65 37.39 -26.51
C LEU A 7 -39.23 36.37 -25.50
N ARG A 8 -39.96 36.93 -24.54
CA ARG A 8 -40.67 36.32 -23.39
C ARG A 8 -42.14 36.00 -23.73
N GLY A 9 -42.74 35.10 -22.94
CA GLY A 9 -44.18 35.07 -22.57
C GLY A 9 -44.48 33.79 -21.77
N GLN A 10 -44.58 33.80 -20.43
CA GLN A 10 -45.79 33.98 -19.58
C GLN A 10 -47.00 33.19 -20.11
N GLY A 11 -47.72 32.31 -19.40
CA GLY A 11 -47.77 31.84 -18.01
C GLY A 11 -49.22 31.43 -17.66
N ALA A 12 -49.49 30.35 -16.92
CA ALA A 12 -50.73 30.15 -16.12
C ALA A 12 -50.76 28.83 -15.30
N ARG A 13 -50.65 29.01 -13.97
CA ARG A 13 -51.38 28.43 -12.82
C ARG A 13 -51.92 26.97 -12.78
N SER A 14 -51.61 26.34 -11.64
CA SER A 14 -52.07 25.08 -11.01
C SER A 14 -53.58 24.98 -10.68
N PRO A 15 -54.08 23.83 -10.15
CA PRO A 15 -54.08 23.61 -8.69
C PRO A 15 -53.86 22.16 -8.19
N CYS A 16 -53.71 22.07 -6.86
CA CYS A 16 -53.27 20.97 -5.99
C CYS A 16 -54.29 19.84 -5.73
N ALA A 17 -53.76 18.69 -5.27
CA ALA A 17 -54.23 17.75 -4.21
C ALA A 17 -53.83 16.31 -4.62
N GLY A 18 -53.34 15.38 -3.80
CA GLY A 18 -53.05 15.26 -2.37
C GLY A 18 -52.58 13.81 -2.15
N GLY A 19 -51.78 13.53 -1.11
CA GLY A 19 -51.40 12.15 -0.76
C GLY A 19 -50.05 12.01 -0.07
N SER A 20 -50.05 12.04 1.25
CA SER A 20 -49.09 11.35 2.12
C SER A 20 -49.83 10.14 2.73
N PRO A 21 -49.18 9.04 3.15
CA PRO A 21 -48.32 9.10 4.34
C PRO A 21 -47.09 8.15 4.39
N ALA A 22 -46.19 8.48 5.35
CA ALA A 22 -45.28 7.62 6.13
C ALA A 22 -44.15 6.84 5.41
N GLY A 23 -42.92 6.75 5.91
CA GLY A 23 -42.33 7.13 7.20
C GLY A 23 -40.84 6.75 7.26
N CYS A 24 -40.23 7.02 8.42
CA CYS A 24 -38.86 6.72 8.88
C CYS A 24 -37.78 7.79 8.63
N ARG A 25 -37.60 8.65 9.65
CA ARG A 25 -36.37 9.41 9.95
C ARG A 25 -35.73 8.89 11.26
N PRO A 26 -34.42 9.14 11.46
CA PRO A 26 -33.58 8.46 12.45
C PRO A 26 -33.53 9.16 13.82
N CYS A 27 -33.19 8.38 14.85
CA CYS A 27 -32.99 8.84 16.23
C CYS A 27 -31.72 9.68 16.39
N ARG A 28 -31.87 10.84 17.03
CA ARG A 28 -30.81 11.62 17.71
C ARG A 28 -31.18 11.67 19.20
N GLU A 29 -30.20 11.48 20.09
CA GLU A 29 -30.31 11.80 21.51
C GLU A 29 -29.51 13.06 21.85
N PRO A 30 -29.96 13.90 22.82
CA PRO A 30 -29.34 15.19 23.12
C PRO A 30 -28.45 15.17 24.39
N TRP A 31 -27.45 16.05 24.38
CA TRP A 31 -26.64 16.46 25.52
C TRP A 31 -27.36 17.53 26.36
N ALA A 32 -27.21 17.46 27.68
CA ALA A 32 -27.73 18.43 28.65
C ALA A 32 -26.60 19.35 29.17
N GLU A 33 -26.89 20.66 29.26
CA GLU A 33 -26.03 21.69 29.87
C GLU A 33 -26.33 21.88 31.38
N PRO A 34 -25.37 22.44 32.17
CA PRO A 34 -25.50 22.68 33.61
C PRO A 34 -25.92 24.13 33.95
N PRO A 35 -26.36 24.42 35.20
CA PRO A 35 -26.71 25.78 35.62
C PRO A 35 -25.55 26.53 36.31
N ALA A 36 -25.56 27.85 36.16
CA ALA A 36 -24.64 28.83 36.76
C ALA A 36 -25.14 29.38 38.10
N LEU A 37 -24.23 29.68 39.04
CA LEU A 37 -24.45 30.60 40.18
C LEU A 37 -23.16 31.33 40.63
N LEU A 38 -23.18 32.66 40.41
CA LEU A 38 -22.83 33.79 41.32
C LEU A 38 -21.50 33.91 42.11
N ARG A 39 -20.77 34.98 41.74
CA ARG A 39 -20.33 36.17 42.54
C ARG A 39 -18.97 36.23 43.29
N ARG A 40 -18.43 37.47 43.17
CA ARG A 40 -17.38 38.23 43.91
C ARG A 40 -15.93 37.97 43.46
N SER A 41 -15.12 38.91 42.95
CA SER A 41 -14.87 40.37 43.07
C SER A 41 -13.63 40.68 43.94
N GLN A 42 -12.73 41.49 43.35
CA GLN A 42 -11.63 42.28 43.94
C GLN A 42 -10.39 41.50 44.41
N ALA A 43 -9.17 42.05 44.41
CA ALA A 43 -8.50 43.17 43.74
C ALA A 43 -7.01 43.14 44.20
N GLY A 44 -6.09 43.51 43.31
CA GLY A 44 -4.82 44.22 43.56
C GLY A 44 -3.71 43.61 44.43
N GLY A 45 -2.48 44.03 44.13
CA GLY A 45 -1.45 44.20 45.15
C GLY A 45 -0.08 43.62 44.83
N ALA A 46 0.90 44.51 44.66
CA ALA A 46 2.27 44.25 44.24
C ALA A 46 3.19 43.68 45.33
N ALA A 47 4.30 43.08 44.85
CA ALA A 47 5.69 43.13 45.34
C ALA A 47 6.01 42.90 46.83
N CYS A 48 6.88 41.89 47.09
CA CYS A 48 8.20 42.00 47.75
C CYS A 48 8.62 40.66 48.40
N SER A 49 9.80 40.16 48.04
CA SER A 49 10.64 39.27 48.88
C SER A 49 11.20 40.07 50.09
N PRO A 50 11.94 39.51 51.07
CA PRO A 50 12.46 38.14 51.24
C PRO A 50 12.30 37.55 52.67
N ARG A 51 12.48 36.23 52.85
CA ARG A 51 13.35 35.65 53.92
C ARG A 51 13.39 34.12 53.87
N LEU A 52 14.60 33.65 54.19
CA LEU A 52 15.06 32.29 54.37
C LEU A 52 14.25 31.51 55.42
N GLN A 53 13.93 30.25 55.10
CA GLN A 53 13.89 29.16 56.07
C GLN A 53 14.41 27.87 55.40
N GLN A 54 15.35 27.24 56.10
CA GLN A 54 15.95 25.95 55.78
C GLN A 54 14.89 24.84 55.87
N GLY A 55 14.91 23.91 54.92
CA GLY A 55 14.07 22.71 54.96
C GLY A 55 14.54 21.68 53.94
N ALA A 56 15.13 20.60 54.46
CA ALA A 56 15.19 19.24 53.93
C ALA A 56 15.44 19.03 52.42
N PHE A 57 16.61 18.45 52.11
CA PHE A 57 16.87 17.71 50.87
C PHE A 57 15.86 16.56 50.70
N PRO A 58 15.20 16.42 49.55
CA PRO A 58 14.71 15.12 49.07
C PRO A 58 15.77 14.48 48.14
N GLU A 59 15.95 13.17 48.32
CA GLU A 59 16.78 12.29 47.51
C GLU A 59 16.50 12.44 45.99
N PRO A 60 17.52 12.26 45.13
CA PRO A 60 17.30 12.21 43.70
C PRO A 60 16.56 10.91 43.33
N ALA A 61 15.44 11.08 42.61
CA ALA A 61 14.72 10.00 41.95
C ALA A 61 15.63 9.26 40.96
N PRO A 62 15.42 7.95 40.74
CA PRO A 62 16.33 7.13 39.94
C PRO A 62 16.32 7.55 38.47
N GLU A 63 17.51 7.76 37.92
CA GLU A 63 17.75 7.82 36.48
C GLU A 63 17.23 6.53 35.83
N VAL A 64 16.23 6.69 34.97
CA VAL A 64 15.76 5.61 34.09
C VAL A 64 16.71 5.57 32.90
N ASP A 65 17.69 4.67 32.96
CA ASP A 65 18.54 4.30 31.82
C ASP A 65 17.64 3.82 30.66
N ALA A 66 17.51 4.67 29.64
CA ALA A 66 16.74 4.38 28.45
C ALA A 66 17.61 3.67 27.38
N ASP A 67 17.39 2.36 27.29
CA ASP A 67 17.13 1.62 26.04
C ASP A 67 18.26 1.43 25.00
N GLU A 68 19.43 0.93 25.40
CA GLU A 68 20.30 0.17 24.49
C GLU A 68 19.88 -1.31 24.37
N ASP A 69 19.23 -1.83 25.43
CA ASP A 69 18.91 -3.24 25.56
C ASP A 69 17.67 -3.64 24.74
N GLY A 70 16.70 -2.74 24.54
CA GLY A 70 15.52 -3.00 23.71
C GLY A 70 15.83 -3.02 22.21
N ALA A 71 16.71 -2.13 21.73
CA ALA A 71 17.15 -2.14 20.33
C ALA A 71 18.01 -3.37 20.00
N ARG A 72 18.89 -3.79 20.91
CA ARG A 72 19.69 -5.02 20.77
C ARG A 72 18.82 -6.28 20.85
N ARG A 73 17.84 -6.33 21.76
CA ARG A 73 16.86 -7.42 21.81
C ARG A 73 16.01 -7.49 20.55
N LEU A 74 15.60 -6.36 19.98
CA LEU A 74 14.89 -6.33 18.70
C LEU A 74 15.72 -6.89 17.54
N LEU A 75 17.02 -6.60 17.49
CA LEU A 75 17.93 -7.11 16.46
C LEU A 75 18.23 -8.61 16.64
N HIS A 76 18.34 -9.06 17.90
CA HIS A 76 18.51 -10.47 18.24
C HIS A 76 17.25 -11.29 17.90
N ASP A 77 16.05 -10.78 18.17
CA ASP A 77 14.76 -11.42 17.85
C ASP A 77 14.45 -11.49 16.34
N ILE A 78 15.20 -10.74 15.51
CA ILE A 78 15.09 -10.75 14.04
C ILE A 78 16.18 -11.64 13.40
N GLY A 79 17.04 -12.31 14.18
CA GLY A 79 17.98 -13.31 13.68
C GLY A 79 19.19 -12.74 12.92
N LEU A 80 19.52 -11.47 13.12
CA LEU A 80 20.70 -10.83 12.54
C LEU A 80 21.78 -10.65 13.62
N SER A 81 22.60 -11.68 13.82
CA SER A 81 23.90 -11.52 14.50
C SER A 81 24.96 -11.34 13.43
N ALA A 82 25.35 -10.09 13.17
CA ALA A 82 26.53 -9.79 12.36
C ALA A 82 27.72 -9.57 13.29
N THR A 83 28.64 -10.52 13.29
CA THR A 83 29.95 -10.41 13.95
C THR A 83 30.74 -9.32 13.22
N PHE A 84 30.92 -8.17 13.87
CA PHE A 84 31.87 -7.16 13.41
C PHE A 84 33.29 -7.68 13.67
N ASN A 85 34.03 -8.04 12.63
CA ASN A 85 35.46 -8.25 12.73
C ASN A 85 36.22 -7.34 11.74
N ARG A 86 37.16 -6.58 12.31
CA ARG A 86 38.16 -5.76 11.63
C ARG A 86 38.92 -6.58 10.60
N VAL A 87 38.97 -6.08 9.38
CA VAL A 87 39.94 -6.52 8.36
C VAL A 87 41.23 -5.75 8.60
N CYS A 88 42.27 -6.45 9.06
CA CYS A 88 43.67 -6.08 8.85
C CYS A 88 44.47 -7.36 8.56
N SER A 89 44.96 -7.46 7.32
CA SER A 89 46.21 -8.07 6.86
C SER A 89 46.63 -9.46 7.35
N THR A 90 46.63 -10.41 6.39
CA THR A 90 47.40 -11.68 6.31
C THR A 90 48.89 -11.54 6.70
N PRO A 91 49.64 -12.61 7.10
CA PRO A 91 49.68 -13.87 6.33
C PRO A 91 49.98 -15.23 7.03
N LEU A 92 49.78 -16.29 6.22
CA LEU A 92 50.50 -17.58 6.15
C LEU A 92 50.52 -18.51 7.38
N ALA A 93 49.88 -19.69 7.25
CA ALA A 93 50.57 -20.98 7.08
C ALA A 93 49.72 -22.21 7.51
N THR A 94 49.65 -23.18 6.60
CA THR A 94 49.71 -24.64 6.79
C THR A 94 48.79 -25.39 7.76
N GLY A 95 47.97 -26.27 7.18
CA GLY A 95 48.06 -27.72 7.44
C GLY A 95 47.03 -28.33 8.39
N GLY A 96 46.52 -29.52 8.02
CA GLY A 96 46.11 -30.52 9.02
C GLY A 96 44.75 -31.16 8.81
N ARG A 97 44.78 -32.39 8.29
CA ARG A 97 43.71 -33.37 8.05
C ARG A 97 42.94 -33.83 9.31
N GLY A 98 41.75 -34.40 9.09
CA GLY A 98 41.31 -35.65 9.73
C GLY A 98 39.98 -35.57 10.50
N LEU A 99 38.91 -36.22 10.00
CA LEU A 99 38.29 -37.46 10.57
C LEU A 99 37.49 -37.17 11.88
N THR A 100 36.24 -37.56 12.15
CA THR A 100 35.36 -38.68 11.74
C THR A 100 33.99 -38.49 12.43
N CYS A 101 32.88 -38.92 11.79
CA CYS A 101 31.59 -39.30 12.41
C CYS A 101 31.72 -40.69 13.09
N PRO A 102 30.81 -41.27 13.93
CA PRO A 102 29.32 -41.21 13.92
C PRO A 102 28.70 -41.39 15.37
N PRO A 103 27.52 -42.01 15.67
CA PRO A 103 26.32 -42.35 14.89
C PRO A 103 24.95 -41.93 15.52
N ARG A 104 23.91 -42.32 14.78
CA ARG A 104 22.45 -42.17 14.90
C ARG A 104 21.78 -42.86 16.09
N THR A 105 20.59 -42.36 16.45
CA THR A 105 19.48 -43.17 17.00
C THR A 105 18.16 -42.82 16.31
N ARG A 106 17.49 -43.85 15.77
CA ARG A 106 16.12 -43.82 15.22
C ARG A 106 15.15 -44.31 16.29
N PHE A 107 13.99 -43.65 16.41
CA PHE A 107 12.81 -44.23 17.03
C PHE A 107 11.80 -44.65 15.95
N VAL A 108 11.31 -45.88 16.07
CA VAL A 108 10.22 -46.48 15.28
C VAL A 108 9.05 -46.67 16.24
N ALA A 109 7.87 -46.18 15.88
CA ALA A 109 6.63 -46.58 16.51
C ALA A 109 5.68 -47.11 15.43
N ARG A 110 5.32 -48.39 15.56
CA ARG A 110 4.25 -49.07 14.82
C ARG A 110 2.94 -48.89 15.59
N ALA A 111 1.85 -48.62 14.87
CA ALA A 111 0.50 -48.95 15.33
C ALA A 111 -0.26 -49.59 14.16
N ARG A 112 -0.86 -50.76 14.43
CA ARG A 112 -1.85 -51.47 13.60
C ARG A 112 -3.17 -51.48 14.35
N CYS A 113 -4.28 -51.33 13.61
CA CYS A 113 -5.54 -52.12 13.67
C CYS A 113 -6.61 -51.35 12.86
N ALA A 114 -7.09 -51.92 11.74
CA ALA A 114 -8.42 -52.57 11.56
C ALA A 114 -9.58 -51.56 11.63
N GLY A 115 -10.48 -51.36 10.66
CA GLY A 115 -10.97 -52.20 9.57
C GLY A 115 -12.48 -52.40 9.76
N SER A 116 -13.34 -51.78 8.95
CA SER A 116 -14.66 -52.31 8.60
C SER A 116 -15.28 -51.52 7.44
N ALA A 117 -15.66 -52.26 6.40
CA ALA A 117 -16.45 -51.81 5.27
C ALA A 117 -17.90 -52.31 5.45
N HIS A 118 -18.88 -51.51 5.02
CA HIS A 118 -20.24 -51.99 4.79
C HIS A 118 -20.81 -51.38 3.50
N THR A 119 -21.00 -52.24 2.51
CA THR A 119 -21.81 -52.05 1.32
C THR A 119 -23.14 -52.80 1.49
N ARG A 120 -24.27 -52.19 1.14
CA ARG A 120 -25.48 -52.92 0.70
C ARG A 120 -26.24 -52.12 -0.37
N ARG A 121 -26.58 -52.85 -1.45
CA ARG A 121 -27.49 -52.52 -2.55
C ARG A 121 -28.92 -53.00 -2.25
N GLY A 122 -29.89 -52.43 -2.98
CA GLY A 122 -31.23 -52.97 -3.29
C GLY A 122 -32.19 -51.80 -3.59
N ALA A 123 -32.74 -51.53 -4.78
CA ALA A 123 -33.55 -52.29 -5.77
C ALA A 123 -34.97 -51.65 -5.86
N VAL A 124 -35.30 -50.98 -6.97
CA VAL A 124 -36.32 -51.31 -8.01
C VAL A 124 -37.76 -50.82 -7.74
N GLY A 125 -38.33 -50.12 -8.73
CA GLY A 125 -39.77 -49.90 -8.91
C GLY A 125 -40.09 -49.18 -10.24
N ALA A 126 -40.68 -49.91 -11.19
CA ALA A 126 -41.23 -49.46 -12.48
C ALA A 126 -42.62 -48.78 -12.27
N SER A 127 -43.37 -48.16 -13.20
CA SER A 127 -43.57 -48.23 -14.66
C SER A 127 -44.46 -47.04 -15.08
N THR A 128 -44.45 -46.61 -16.35
CA THR A 128 -45.62 -46.50 -17.28
C THR A 128 -45.38 -45.47 -18.40
N GLU A 129 -45.57 -45.93 -19.64
CA GLU A 129 -45.74 -45.17 -20.89
C GLU A 129 -47.25 -45.27 -21.27
N PRO A 130 -47.84 -44.38 -22.11
CA PRO A 130 -47.77 -44.65 -23.56
C PRO A 130 -47.98 -43.47 -24.55
N GLN A 131 -47.72 -43.80 -25.83
CA GLN A 131 -48.26 -43.27 -27.10
C GLN A 131 -47.60 -42.07 -27.82
N ARG A 132 -47.64 -42.15 -29.16
CA ARG A 132 -46.60 -41.73 -30.10
C ARG A 132 -47.24 -41.19 -31.40
N VAL A 133 -46.51 -40.28 -32.08
CA VAL A 133 -46.48 -39.94 -33.55
C VAL A 133 -47.35 -38.74 -34.03
N PRO A 134 -46.95 -37.90 -35.05
CA PRO A 134 -45.74 -37.86 -35.90
C PRO A 134 -44.95 -36.52 -35.97
N VAL A 135 -43.75 -36.65 -36.56
CA VAL A 135 -42.69 -35.66 -36.85
C VAL A 135 -42.87 -34.96 -38.22
N PRO A 136 -42.30 -33.76 -38.43
CA PRO A 136 -41.55 -33.49 -39.66
C PRO A 136 -40.09 -33.07 -39.37
N ARG A 137 -39.17 -33.61 -40.18
CA ARG A 137 -37.70 -33.46 -40.09
C ARG A 137 -37.23 -32.03 -40.36
N PRO A 138 -36.05 -31.65 -39.81
CA PRO A 138 -35.08 -30.88 -40.57
C PRO A 138 -33.68 -31.54 -40.63
N ALA A 139 -32.88 -31.00 -41.54
CA ALA A 139 -31.64 -31.49 -42.15
C ALA A 139 -30.43 -31.68 -41.19
N PRO A 140 -29.38 -32.42 -41.60
CA PRO A 140 -28.24 -32.73 -40.75
C PRO A 140 -27.17 -31.63 -40.81
N GLY A 141 -26.60 -31.29 -39.65
CA GLY A 141 -25.30 -30.61 -39.56
C GLY A 141 -25.28 -29.41 -38.62
N MET A 142 -25.21 -29.66 -37.32
CA MET A 142 -24.47 -28.79 -36.38
C MET A 142 -24.21 -29.61 -35.11
N GLU A 143 -22.96 -30.03 -34.94
CA GLU A 143 -22.48 -30.48 -33.65
C GLU A 143 -22.59 -29.34 -32.63
N ALA A 144 -23.10 -29.67 -31.45
CA ALA A 144 -23.10 -28.78 -30.31
C ALA A 144 -21.65 -28.64 -29.80
N GLY A 145 -20.98 -27.57 -30.20
CA GLY A 145 -19.75 -27.11 -29.58
C GLY A 145 -20.07 -26.35 -28.29
N ASP A 146 -20.21 -27.05 -27.17
CA ASP A 146 -20.09 -26.43 -25.84
C ASP A 146 -18.61 -26.36 -25.48
N GLY A 147 -17.89 -25.47 -26.17
CA GLY A 147 -16.53 -25.09 -25.85
C GLY A 147 -16.58 -23.76 -25.11
N LYS A 148 -16.47 -23.77 -23.78
CA LYS A 148 -16.06 -22.57 -23.03
C LYS A 148 -14.66 -22.20 -23.52
N GLU A 149 -14.61 -21.26 -24.44
CA GLU A 149 -13.40 -20.73 -25.04
C GLU A 149 -12.45 -20.27 -23.93
N GLU A 150 -11.29 -20.94 -23.84
CA GLU A 150 -10.28 -20.68 -22.82
C GLU A 150 -9.74 -19.27 -22.99
N THR A 151 -10.01 -18.39 -22.02
CA THR A 151 -9.46 -17.04 -21.97
C THR A 151 -7.93 -17.15 -21.85
N PRO A 152 -7.12 -16.80 -22.88
CA PRO A 152 -5.66 -16.89 -22.81
C PRO A 152 -5.10 -16.11 -21.60
N LEU A 153 -3.93 -16.48 -21.06
CA LEU A 153 -3.35 -15.79 -19.89
C LEU A 153 -3.26 -14.26 -20.09
N SER A 154 -2.96 -13.84 -21.32
CA SER A 154 -2.94 -12.44 -21.77
C SER A 154 -4.28 -11.73 -21.58
N SER A 155 -5.38 -12.42 -21.89
CA SER A 155 -6.74 -11.90 -21.68
C SER A 155 -7.17 -11.89 -20.21
N ALA A 156 -6.59 -12.75 -19.36
CA ALA A 156 -6.91 -12.79 -17.94
C ALA A 156 -6.37 -11.57 -17.17
N LEU A 157 -5.16 -11.10 -17.50
CA LEU A 157 -4.51 -9.95 -16.88
C LEU A 157 -4.96 -8.60 -17.47
N SER A 158 -5.11 -8.53 -18.80
CA SER A 158 -5.52 -7.30 -19.50
C SER A 158 -6.91 -6.80 -19.09
N ARG A 159 -7.83 -7.70 -18.72
CA ARG A 159 -9.12 -7.39 -18.06
C ARG A 159 -8.97 -6.46 -16.85
N PHE A 160 -7.90 -6.64 -16.09
CA PHE A 160 -7.60 -5.84 -14.91
C PHE A 160 -6.55 -4.76 -15.19
N GLN A 161 -6.32 -4.49 -16.48
CA GLN A 161 -5.36 -3.52 -16.95
C GLN A 161 -3.91 -3.80 -16.53
N LEU A 162 -3.59 -5.07 -16.27
CA LEU A 162 -2.26 -5.51 -15.86
C LEU A 162 -1.44 -5.89 -17.07
N SER A 163 -0.19 -5.43 -17.08
CA SER A 163 0.76 -5.77 -18.12
C SER A 163 1.40 -7.13 -17.85
N GLU A 164 1.61 -7.91 -18.90
CA GLU A 164 2.39 -9.15 -18.79
C GLU A 164 3.86 -8.92 -18.45
N ASP A 165 4.41 -7.77 -18.86
CA ASP A 165 5.81 -7.43 -18.66
C ASP A 165 6.03 -6.58 -17.42
N TYR A 166 5.04 -5.76 -17.06
CA TYR A 166 5.16 -4.75 -16.01
C TYR A 166 4.25 -5.01 -14.79
N GLY A 167 3.32 -5.97 -14.86
CA GLY A 167 2.40 -6.26 -13.76
C GLY A 167 1.48 -5.07 -13.47
N PHE A 168 1.53 -4.56 -12.24
CA PHE A 168 0.78 -3.37 -11.82
C PHE A 168 1.45 -2.04 -12.18
N LEU A 169 2.73 -2.06 -12.60
CA LEU A 169 3.41 -0.85 -13.06
C LEU A 169 2.75 -0.34 -14.34
N LEU A 170 2.58 0.98 -14.46
CA LEU A 170 2.11 1.59 -15.69
C LEU A 170 3.22 1.43 -16.76
N PRO A 171 2.96 0.76 -17.89
CA PRO A 171 3.97 0.56 -18.92
C PRO A 171 4.27 1.87 -19.64
N ASN A 172 5.56 2.21 -19.75
CA ASN A 172 6.06 3.42 -20.44
C ASN A 172 5.24 4.68 -20.13
N PRO A 173 5.21 5.15 -18.86
CA PRO A 173 4.41 6.30 -18.48
C PRO A 173 4.73 7.53 -19.32
N LEU A 174 3.70 8.30 -19.65
CA LEU A 174 3.85 9.60 -20.30
C LEU A 174 4.67 10.53 -19.38
N THR A 175 5.60 11.29 -19.96
CA THR A 175 6.48 12.18 -19.18
C THR A 175 6.13 13.65 -19.29
N GLU A 176 5.28 14.03 -20.25
CA GLU A 176 4.86 15.42 -20.50
C GLU A 176 3.37 15.47 -20.79
N LEU A 177 2.66 16.42 -20.16
CA LEU A 177 1.25 16.67 -20.48
C LEU A 177 1.11 17.56 -21.74
N PRO A 178 -0.04 17.50 -22.43
CA PRO A 178 -0.33 18.40 -23.54
C PRO A 178 -0.20 19.90 -23.17
N ALA A 179 0.10 20.73 -24.17
CA ALA A 179 0.41 22.16 -24.01
C ALA A 179 -0.51 22.97 -23.07
N PRO A 180 -1.85 22.78 -23.01
CA PRO A 180 -2.71 23.49 -22.06
C PRO A 180 -2.31 23.32 -20.59
N TYR A 181 -1.60 22.24 -20.25
CA TYR A 181 -1.17 21.89 -18.89
C TYR A 181 0.29 22.27 -18.58
N GLY A 182 0.92 23.07 -19.46
CA GLY A 182 2.26 23.62 -19.23
C GLY A 182 2.47 24.22 -17.83
N PRO A 183 1.53 25.03 -17.28
CA PRO A 183 1.68 25.58 -15.94
C PRO A 183 1.83 24.53 -14.82
N TRP A 184 1.19 23.35 -14.96
CA TRP A 184 1.38 22.25 -14.00
C TRP A 184 2.77 21.64 -14.14
N MET A 185 3.20 21.37 -15.38
CA MET A 185 4.50 20.76 -15.67
C MET A 185 5.67 21.67 -15.26
N GLU A 186 5.57 22.98 -15.49
CA GLU A 186 6.57 23.97 -15.04
C GLU A 186 6.81 23.90 -13.53
N ILE A 187 5.73 23.88 -12.73
CA ILE A 187 5.85 23.76 -11.27
C ILE A 187 6.44 22.41 -10.90
N ALA A 188 6.02 21.33 -11.56
CA ALA A 188 6.45 19.97 -11.26
C ALA A 188 7.95 19.76 -11.54
N HIS A 189 8.48 20.34 -12.62
CA HIS A 189 9.90 20.26 -12.98
C HIS A 189 10.82 21.03 -12.02
N GLU A 190 10.35 22.15 -11.47
CA GLU A 190 11.09 22.96 -10.50
C GLU A 190 10.71 22.64 -9.04
N LEU A 191 9.93 21.58 -8.82
CA LEU A 191 9.27 21.35 -7.53
C LEU A 191 10.25 21.28 -6.35
N PRO A 192 11.38 20.54 -6.41
CA PRO A 192 12.36 20.54 -5.31
C PRO A 192 12.94 21.93 -5.03
N GLN A 193 13.23 22.72 -6.06
CA GLN A 193 13.80 24.06 -5.95
C GLN A 193 12.78 25.07 -5.39
N LEU A 194 11.52 24.96 -5.81
CA LEU A 194 10.43 25.81 -5.30
C LEU A 194 10.14 25.54 -3.81
N ILE A 195 10.22 24.27 -3.38
CA ILE A 195 10.09 23.91 -1.96
C ILE A 195 11.29 24.42 -1.17
N ALA A 196 12.51 24.15 -1.65
CA ALA A 196 13.76 24.58 -1.02
C ALA A 196 13.87 26.11 -0.84
N SER A 197 13.26 26.88 -1.75
CA SER A 197 13.23 28.34 -1.70
C SER A 197 11.97 28.92 -1.06
N HIS A 198 11.08 28.07 -0.51
CA HIS A 198 9.79 28.46 0.09
C HIS A 198 8.85 29.23 -0.86
N ARG A 199 9.02 29.07 -2.18
CA ARG A 199 8.27 29.78 -3.21
C ARG A 199 7.11 28.99 -3.80
N LEU A 200 7.00 27.70 -3.52
CA LEU A 200 5.97 26.84 -4.12
C LEU A 200 4.56 27.35 -3.84
N ARG A 201 4.22 27.71 -2.59
CA ARG A 201 2.88 28.26 -2.26
C ARG A 201 2.53 29.49 -3.09
N SER A 202 3.46 30.44 -3.21
CA SER A 202 3.27 31.65 -4.03
C SER A 202 3.07 31.31 -5.51
N ARG A 203 3.85 30.37 -6.05
CA ARG A 203 3.73 29.92 -7.44
C ARG A 203 2.42 29.20 -7.70
N VAL A 204 1.97 28.38 -6.76
CA VAL A 204 0.67 27.71 -6.78
C VAL A 204 -0.46 28.73 -6.77
N HIS A 205 -0.43 29.77 -5.94
CA HIS A 205 -1.44 30.85 -5.96
C HIS A 205 -1.51 31.65 -7.27
N GLN A 206 -0.41 31.75 -8.01
CA GLN A 206 -0.35 32.39 -9.33
C GLN A 206 -0.77 31.45 -10.46
N MET A 207 -0.99 30.17 -10.18
CA MET A 207 -1.32 29.16 -11.17
C MET A 207 -2.76 29.38 -11.68
N PRO A 208 -2.98 29.43 -13.01
CA PRO A 208 -4.33 29.50 -13.54
C PRO A 208 -5.10 28.22 -13.18
N GLN A 209 -6.41 28.34 -12.94
CA GLN A 209 -7.27 27.17 -12.82
C GLN A 209 -7.47 26.55 -14.21
N LEU A 210 -6.85 25.40 -14.45
CA LEU A 210 -6.94 24.67 -15.71
C LEU A 210 -8.08 23.65 -15.67
N SER A 211 -8.83 23.53 -16.77
CA SER A 211 -9.90 22.54 -16.90
C SER A 211 -9.34 21.16 -17.28
N THR A 212 -9.81 20.11 -16.63
CA THR A 212 -9.41 18.72 -16.89
C THR A 212 -10.02 18.12 -18.16
N ARG A 213 -10.99 18.80 -18.78
CA ARG A 213 -11.74 18.31 -19.96
C ARG A 213 -10.88 18.02 -21.19
N HIS A 214 -9.67 18.56 -21.25
CA HIS A 214 -8.74 18.35 -22.35
C HIS A 214 -7.78 17.17 -22.11
N LEU A 215 -7.80 16.54 -20.92
CA LEU A 215 -7.06 15.31 -20.65
C LEU A 215 -7.74 14.16 -21.38
N ARG A 216 -6.97 13.41 -22.15
CA ARG A 216 -7.46 12.31 -22.99
C ARG A 216 -6.76 11.02 -22.63
N GLY A 217 -7.59 10.00 -22.40
CA GLY A 217 -7.11 8.67 -22.12
C GLY A 217 -6.41 8.56 -20.76
N ARG A 218 -5.98 7.34 -20.48
CA ARG A 218 -5.51 6.93 -19.15
C ARG A 218 -4.10 7.45 -18.84
N GLU A 219 -3.25 7.55 -19.85
CA GLU A 219 -1.85 7.98 -19.70
C GLU A 219 -1.76 9.44 -19.25
N GLU A 220 -2.51 10.34 -19.90
CA GLU A 220 -2.58 11.75 -19.50
C GLU A 220 -3.22 11.91 -18.11
N LEU A 221 -4.25 11.12 -17.78
CA LEU A 221 -4.87 11.16 -16.46
C LEU A 221 -3.89 10.73 -15.35
N TYR A 222 -3.12 9.65 -15.54
CA TYR A 222 -2.12 9.23 -14.55
C TYR A 222 -1.00 10.26 -14.39
N LEU A 223 -0.48 10.83 -15.48
CA LEU A 223 0.53 11.88 -15.37
C LEU A 223 -0.03 13.14 -14.69
N ALA A 224 -1.27 13.54 -14.99
CA ALA A 224 -1.91 14.65 -14.30
C ALA A 224 -2.10 14.39 -12.81
N HIS A 225 -2.54 13.18 -12.42
CA HIS A 225 -2.68 12.81 -11.01
C HIS A 225 -1.32 12.78 -10.31
N LEU A 226 -0.29 12.24 -10.96
CA LEU A 226 1.09 12.25 -10.47
C LEU A 226 1.58 13.69 -10.22
N VAL A 227 1.45 14.58 -11.20
CA VAL A 227 1.89 15.97 -11.09
C VAL A 227 1.14 16.71 -9.99
N LEU A 228 -0.19 16.67 -10.01
CA LEU A 228 -1.03 17.39 -9.05
C LEU A 228 -0.84 16.87 -7.61
N SER A 229 -0.64 15.56 -7.45
CA SER A 229 -0.37 14.98 -6.14
C SER A 229 1.00 15.42 -5.59
N PHE A 230 2.06 15.41 -6.39
CA PHE A 230 3.39 15.89 -5.98
C PHE A 230 3.37 17.38 -5.62
N ILE A 231 2.73 18.22 -6.43
CA ILE A 231 2.54 19.65 -6.12
C ILE A 231 1.78 19.82 -4.80
N THR A 232 0.72 19.04 -4.58
CA THR A 232 -0.07 19.06 -3.33
C THR A 232 0.78 18.71 -2.11
N MET A 233 1.59 17.66 -2.17
CA MET A 233 2.46 17.27 -1.05
C MET A 233 3.52 18.33 -0.76
N GLY A 234 4.11 18.91 -1.80
CA GLY A 234 5.04 20.04 -1.64
C GLY A 234 4.35 21.26 -1.02
N TYR A 235 3.16 21.63 -1.51
CA TYR A 235 2.41 22.80 -1.05
C TYR A 235 2.05 22.69 0.44
N LEU A 236 1.61 21.51 0.87
CA LEU A 236 1.29 21.25 2.28
C LEU A 236 2.54 21.27 3.15
N TRP A 237 3.55 20.49 2.79
CA TRP A 237 4.65 20.14 3.69
C TRP A 237 5.92 20.98 3.53
N GLN A 238 5.97 21.98 2.64
CA GLN A 238 7.18 22.81 2.43
C GLN A 238 7.70 23.47 3.72
N GLU A 239 6.82 23.81 4.66
CA GLU A 239 7.17 24.45 5.94
C GLU A 239 7.27 23.45 7.11
N GLY A 240 7.26 22.15 6.82
CA GLY A 240 7.23 21.13 7.85
C GLY A 240 5.87 21.01 8.57
N GLU A 241 5.87 20.36 9.74
CA GLU A 241 4.66 20.15 10.56
C GLU A 241 4.19 21.41 11.28
N GLU A 242 5.08 22.37 11.51
CA GLU A 242 4.76 23.62 12.23
C GLU A 242 4.05 24.64 11.32
N GLY A 243 4.25 24.55 9.99
CA GLY A 243 3.69 25.48 9.01
C GLY A 243 2.59 24.89 8.13
N THR A 244 1.78 23.96 8.66
CA THR A 244 0.70 23.31 7.91
C THR A 244 -0.37 24.31 7.45
N VAL A 245 -1.04 23.96 6.35
CA VAL A 245 -2.14 24.75 5.76
C VAL A 245 -3.43 23.97 5.84
N LYS A 246 -4.53 24.66 6.15
CA LYS A 246 -5.86 24.03 6.29
C LYS A 246 -6.64 23.91 4.98
N VAL A 247 -6.23 24.67 3.96
CA VAL A 247 -6.96 24.80 2.69
C VAL A 247 -6.01 24.57 1.51
N LEU A 248 -6.38 23.65 0.64
CA LEU A 248 -5.79 23.47 -0.68
C LEU A 248 -6.49 24.44 -1.66
N PRO A 249 -5.77 25.37 -2.30
CA PRO A 249 -6.39 26.39 -3.14
C PRO A 249 -7.12 25.81 -4.35
N ARG A 250 -8.21 26.46 -4.77
CA ARG A 250 -9.13 25.94 -5.80
C ARG A 250 -8.49 25.58 -7.13
N HIS A 251 -7.49 26.34 -7.58
CA HIS A 251 -6.81 26.11 -8.86
C HIS A 251 -5.95 24.82 -8.85
N LEU A 252 -5.66 24.27 -7.67
CA LEU A 252 -5.02 22.96 -7.49
C LEU A 252 -6.05 21.91 -7.04
N ALA A 253 -6.93 22.25 -6.09
CA ALA A 253 -7.89 21.33 -5.49
C ALA A 253 -8.94 20.81 -6.48
N VAL A 254 -9.56 21.68 -7.29
CA VAL A 254 -10.61 21.29 -8.24
C VAL A 254 -10.09 20.34 -9.32
N PRO A 255 -9.02 20.66 -10.09
CA PRO A 255 -8.54 19.74 -11.10
C PRO A 255 -7.99 18.45 -10.51
N PHE A 256 -7.36 18.50 -9.32
CA PHE A 256 -6.87 17.29 -8.67
C PHE A 256 -8.03 16.37 -8.31
N TRP A 257 -9.09 16.90 -7.69
CA TRP A 257 -10.31 16.15 -7.41
C TRP A 257 -10.93 15.53 -8.66
N GLU A 258 -11.10 16.30 -9.73
CA GLU A 258 -11.69 15.82 -10.99
C GLU A 258 -10.89 14.66 -11.59
N VAL A 259 -9.55 14.77 -11.64
CA VAL A 259 -8.67 13.69 -12.13
C VAL A 259 -8.74 12.47 -11.21
N SER A 260 -8.73 12.68 -9.89
CA SER A 260 -8.88 11.61 -8.90
C SER A 260 -10.20 10.84 -9.08
N GLN A 261 -11.31 11.55 -9.29
CA GLN A 261 -12.61 10.91 -9.59
C GLN A 261 -12.57 10.13 -10.89
N ALA A 262 -11.96 10.67 -11.95
CA ALA A 262 -11.85 9.98 -13.25
C ALA A 262 -11.04 8.68 -13.16
N LEU A 263 -10.01 8.63 -12.30
CA LEU A 263 -9.19 7.44 -12.06
C LEU A 263 -9.75 6.50 -11.00
N GLY A 264 -10.72 6.94 -10.19
CA GLY A 264 -11.19 6.21 -9.02
C GLY A 264 -10.14 6.09 -7.90
N LEU A 265 -9.29 7.12 -7.78
CA LEU A 265 -8.26 7.29 -6.75
C LEU A 265 -8.62 8.46 -5.82
N PRO A 266 -8.09 8.52 -4.59
CA PRO A 266 -8.25 9.68 -3.72
C PRO A 266 -7.32 10.84 -4.13
N PRO A 267 -7.69 12.11 -3.86
CA PRO A 267 -6.87 13.30 -4.16
C PRO A 267 -5.72 13.48 -3.17
N ILE A 268 -4.83 12.49 -3.08
CA ILE A 268 -3.57 12.52 -2.33
C ILE A 268 -2.52 11.71 -3.10
N LEU A 269 -1.24 12.00 -2.86
CA LEU A 269 -0.15 11.17 -3.35
C LEU A 269 -0.26 9.73 -2.82
N SER A 270 -0.47 8.79 -3.74
CA SER A 270 -0.60 7.36 -3.46
C SER A 270 0.59 6.57 -4.02
N HIS A 271 0.69 5.28 -3.68
CA HIS A 271 1.66 4.36 -4.29
C HIS A 271 1.50 4.24 -5.81
N ALA A 272 0.27 4.39 -6.33
CA ALA A 272 0.02 4.37 -7.77
C ALA A 272 0.74 5.52 -8.49
N ASP A 273 0.77 6.68 -7.87
CA ASP A 273 1.49 7.85 -8.36
C ASP A 273 2.98 7.68 -8.11
N PHE A 274 3.35 7.53 -6.85
CA PHE A 274 4.72 7.64 -6.37
C PHE A 274 5.66 6.58 -6.94
N VAL A 275 5.13 5.39 -7.27
CA VAL A 275 5.92 4.25 -7.76
C VAL A 275 5.43 3.76 -9.12
N LEU A 276 4.14 3.44 -9.26
CA LEU A 276 3.67 2.70 -10.44
C LEU A 276 3.72 3.54 -11.72
N ALA A 277 3.47 4.86 -11.61
CA ALA A 277 3.48 5.80 -12.73
C ALA A 277 4.72 6.69 -12.79
N ASN A 278 5.47 6.86 -11.69
CA ASN A 278 6.57 7.82 -11.62
C ASN A 278 7.94 7.23 -12.03
N TRP A 279 8.06 6.80 -13.29
CA TRP A 279 9.33 6.30 -13.82
C TRP A 279 9.43 6.52 -15.32
N ARG A 280 10.67 6.72 -15.80
CA ARG A 280 11.02 6.73 -17.22
C ARG A 280 12.38 6.10 -17.44
N ARG A 281 12.62 5.58 -18.64
CA ARG A 281 13.96 5.17 -19.08
C ARG A 281 14.75 6.40 -19.54
N LYS A 282 16.04 6.44 -19.23
CA LYS A 282 16.98 7.42 -19.80
C LYS A 282 17.28 7.06 -21.25
N ASP A 283 17.68 5.80 -21.48
CA ASP A 283 17.77 5.19 -22.79
C ASP A 283 16.56 4.25 -22.99
N PRO A 284 15.63 4.57 -23.92
CA PRO A 284 14.47 3.73 -24.23
C PRO A 284 14.80 2.29 -24.61
N SER A 285 16.00 2.05 -25.17
CA SER A 285 16.48 0.72 -25.57
C SER A 285 17.24 -0.03 -24.47
N GLY A 286 17.60 0.68 -23.39
CA GLY A 286 18.37 0.14 -22.29
C GLY A 286 17.54 -0.72 -21.30
N PRO A 287 18.22 -1.43 -20.39
CA PRO A 287 17.57 -2.32 -19.43
C PRO A 287 16.77 -1.55 -18.37
N LEU A 288 15.86 -2.25 -17.69
CA LEU A 288 15.11 -1.73 -16.53
C LEU A 288 15.94 -1.83 -15.24
N GLU A 289 17.07 -1.15 -15.22
CA GLU A 289 18.00 -1.07 -14.10
C GLU A 289 18.00 0.35 -13.52
N ILE A 290 18.29 0.51 -12.22
CA ILE A 290 18.25 1.81 -11.53
C ILE A 290 19.10 2.86 -12.26
N GLU A 291 20.21 2.45 -12.83
CA GLU A 291 21.16 3.28 -13.55
C GLU A 291 20.52 3.93 -14.80
N ASN A 292 19.62 3.19 -15.47
CA ASN A 292 18.91 3.61 -16.68
C ASN A 292 17.49 4.14 -16.41
N LEU A 293 17.08 4.26 -15.14
CA LEU A 293 15.75 4.73 -14.76
C LEU A 293 15.84 6.08 -14.03
N ASP A 294 14.84 6.93 -14.19
CA ASP A 294 14.63 8.13 -13.38
C ASP A 294 13.15 8.30 -13.03
N PRO A 295 12.83 8.88 -11.85
CA PRO A 295 11.51 9.44 -11.60
C PRO A 295 11.17 10.54 -12.61
N ILE A 296 9.89 10.67 -12.93
CA ILE A 296 9.37 11.76 -13.76
C ILE A 296 9.31 13.05 -12.93
N ILE A 297 8.69 12.98 -11.76
CA ILE A 297 8.58 14.09 -10.80
C ILE A 297 9.30 13.72 -9.50
N SER A 298 9.95 14.70 -8.88
CA SER A 298 10.72 14.53 -7.64
C SER A 298 10.30 15.54 -6.57
N LEU A 299 10.43 15.12 -5.31
CA LEU A 299 10.32 15.93 -4.10
C LEU A 299 11.73 16.12 -3.49
N PRO A 300 11.88 16.89 -2.40
CA PRO A 300 13.16 16.97 -1.69
C PRO A 300 13.64 15.59 -1.20
N GLY A 301 14.96 15.39 -1.22
CA GLY A 301 15.62 14.13 -0.85
C GLY A 301 16.68 13.64 -1.86
N GLY A 302 16.79 14.29 -3.03
CA GLY A 302 17.85 14.05 -4.01
C GLY A 302 17.98 12.58 -4.41
N GLU A 303 19.21 12.08 -4.48
CA GLU A 303 19.49 10.68 -4.83
C GLU A 303 18.82 9.67 -3.88
N SER A 304 18.59 10.02 -2.60
CA SER A 304 17.88 9.12 -1.69
C SER A 304 16.40 8.99 -2.02
N LEU A 305 15.75 10.06 -2.47
CA LEU A 305 14.36 9.98 -2.94
C LEU A 305 14.28 9.17 -4.25
N ARG A 306 15.17 9.46 -5.19
CA ARG A 306 15.31 8.71 -6.44
C ARG A 306 15.52 7.23 -6.17
N GLY A 307 16.43 6.89 -5.26
CA GLY A 307 16.68 5.53 -4.80
C GLY A 307 15.44 4.88 -4.18
N PHE A 308 14.72 5.59 -3.31
CA PHE A 308 13.52 5.07 -2.64
C PHE A 308 12.41 4.73 -3.64
N ILE A 309 12.14 5.61 -4.61
CA ILE A 309 11.17 5.36 -5.69
C ILE A 309 11.60 4.17 -6.53
N LEU A 310 12.84 4.18 -7.05
CA LEU A 310 13.28 3.19 -8.03
C LEU A 310 13.54 1.81 -7.43
N VAL A 311 14.01 1.71 -6.18
CA VAL A 311 14.10 0.41 -5.48
C VAL A 311 12.71 -0.16 -5.28
N THR A 312 11.72 0.66 -4.91
CA THR A 312 10.34 0.20 -4.76
C THR A 312 9.72 -0.22 -6.11
N PHE A 313 10.03 0.50 -7.18
CA PHE A 313 9.70 0.10 -8.55
C PHE A 313 10.28 -1.28 -8.91
N LEU A 314 11.55 -1.55 -8.56
CA LEU A 314 12.16 -2.86 -8.82
C LEU A 314 11.50 -3.99 -8.02
N VAL A 315 11.01 -3.72 -6.81
CA VAL A 315 10.22 -4.69 -6.04
C VAL A 315 8.93 -5.04 -6.78
N GLU A 316 8.20 -4.04 -7.28
CA GLU A 316 7.00 -4.25 -8.10
C GLU A 316 7.31 -5.02 -9.40
N LYS A 317 8.40 -4.66 -10.07
CA LYS A 317 8.84 -5.34 -11.30
C LYS A 317 9.25 -6.80 -11.05
N ALA A 318 9.90 -7.09 -9.93
CA ALA A 318 10.31 -8.44 -9.54
C ALA A 318 9.11 -9.33 -9.21
N ALA A 319 7.96 -8.74 -8.85
CA ALA A 319 6.74 -9.48 -8.55
C ALA A 319 6.02 -10.02 -9.79
N VAL A 320 6.32 -9.50 -11.00
CA VAL A 320 5.59 -9.82 -12.24
C VAL A 320 5.43 -11.32 -12.50
N PRO A 321 6.46 -12.18 -12.39
CA PRO A 321 6.28 -13.62 -12.55
C PRO A 321 5.31 -14.22 -11.53
N GLY A 322 5.31 -13.72 -10.30
CA GLY A 322 4.35 -14.12 -9.26
C GLY A 322 2.93 -13.66 -9.57
N ILE A 323 2.75 -12.46 -10.13
CA ILE A 323 1.44 -11.98 -10.59
C ILE A 323 0.89 -12.89 -11.70
N LYS A 324 1.74 -13.30 -12.66
CA LYS A 324 1.35 -14.24 -13.74
C LYS A 324 1.03 -15.64 -13.20
N ALA A 325 1.66 -16.05 -12.10
CA ALA A 325 1.39 -17.33 -11.46
C ALA A 325 0.00 -17.40 -10.80
N ILE A 326 -0.62 -16.27 -10.45
CA ILE A 326 -1.95 -16.23 -9.83
C ILE A 326 -3.05 -16.83 -10.74
N PRO A 327 -3.31 -16.30 -11.95
CA PRO A 327 -4.32 -16.87 -12.84
C PRO A 327 -3.96 -18.30 -13.27
N GLN A 328 -2.67 -18.63 -13.39
CA GLN A 328 -2.21 -20.00 -13.66
C GLN A 328 -2.63 -20.96 -12.53
N ALA A 329 -2.37 -20.60 -11.27
CA ALA A 329 -2.75 -21.40 -10.11
C ALA A 329 -4.28 -21.56 -10.00
N ILE A 330 -5.04 -20.49 -10.20
CA ILE A 330 -6.52 -20.52 -10.17
C ILE A 330 -7.07 -21.45 -11.24
N ARG A 331 -6.54 -21.36 -12.47
CA ARG A 331 -6.92 -22.26 -13.58
C ARG A 331 -6.56 -23.71 -13.27
N ALA A 332 -5.35 -23.95 -12.78
CA ALA A 332 -4.86 -25.29 -12.44
C ALA A 332 -5.70 -25.95 -11.35
N ILE A 333 -6.15 -25.20 -10.32
CA ILE A 333 -7.08 -25.70 -9.30
C ILE A 333 -8.41 -26.13 -9.94
N ARG A 334 -8.97 -25.31 -10.83
CA ARG A 334 -10.25 -25.62 -11.51
C ARG A 334 -10.15 -26.85 -12.42
N GLN A 335 -8.99 -27.05 -13.05
CA GLN A 335 -8.71 -28.17 -13.96
C GLN A 335 -8.14 -29.41 -13.24
N LEU A 336 -7.93 -29.33 -11.92
CA LEU A 336 -7.26 -30.36 -11.12
C LEU A 336 -5.86 -30.73 -11.65
N ASP A 337 -5.18 -29.78 -12.29
CA ASP A 337 -3.84 -29.95 -12.86
C ASP A 337 -2.78 -29.68 -11.79
N LYS A 338 -2.27 -30.77 -11.20
CA LYS A 338 -1.27 -30.72 -10.14
C LYS A 338 0.09 -30.22 -10.61
N GLU A 339 0.49 -30.53 -11.84
CA GLU A 339 1.83 -30.15 -12.33
C GLU A 339 1.88 -28.65 -12.62
N THR A 340 0.87 -28.11 -13.31
CA THR A 340 0.79 -26.66 -13.53
C THR A 340 0.64 -25.90 -12.22
N LEU A 341 -0.14 -26.42 -11.26
CA LEU A 341 -0.25 -25.81 -9.93
C LEU A 341 1.10 -25.80 -9.20
N HIS A 342 1.84 -26.91 -9.23
CA HIS A 342 3.17 -27.00 -8.61
C HIS A 342 4.13 -25.98 -9.22
N GLN A 343 4.16 -25.86 -10.55
CA GLN A 343 5.01 -24.90 -11.27
C GLN A 343 4.63 -23.45 -10.94
N ALA A 344 3.34 -23.12 -10.88
CA ALA A 344 2.86 -21.80 -10.51
C ALA A 344 3.30 -21.42 -9.08
N LEU A 345 3.18 -22.34 -8.12
CA LEU A 345 3.64 -22.12 -6.75
C LEU A 345 5.18 -21.95 -6.66
N GLN A 346 5.95 -22.70 -7.44
CA GLN A 346 7.39 -22.49 -7.52
C GLN A 346 7.74 -21.11 -8.10
N GLY A 347 7.07 -20.70 -9.18
CA GLY A 347 7.23 -19.38 -9.78
C GLY A 347 6.90 -18.25 -8.81
N LEU A 348 5.80 -18.39 -8.05
CA LEU A 348 5.40 -17.44 -7.01
C LEU A 348 6.46 -17.31 -5.92
N ALA A 349 6.93 -18.42 -5.35
CA ALA A 349 7.96 -18.39 -4.31
C ALA A 349 9.27 -17.73 -4.79
N THR A 350 9.70 -18.06 -6.02
CA THR A 350 10.90 -17.45 -6.63
C THR A 350 10.71 -15.94 -6.84
N ALA A 351 9.55 -15.49 -7.31
CA ALA A 351 9.25 -14.07 -7.49
C ALA A 351 9.29 -13.30 -6.17
N ILE A 352 8.70 -13.85 -5.11
CA ILE A 352 8.74 -13.24 -3.76
C ILE A 352 10.19 -13.15 -3.24
N GLY A 353 11.01 -14.19 -3.49
CA GLY A 353 12.44 -14.14 -3.17
C GLY A 353 13.18 -13.04 -3.94
N ALA A 354 12.86 -12.84 -5.23
CA ALA A 354 13.42 -11.77 -6.04
C ALA A 354 12.99 -10.37 -5.56
N MET A 355 11.75 -10.21 -5.12
CA MET A 355 11.27 -8.99 -4.45
C MET A 355 12.10 -8.66 -3.21
N GLY A 356 12.43 -9.67 -2.39
CA GLY A 356 13.28 -9.49 -1.21
C GLY A 356 14.68 -9.00 -1.57
N LYS A 357 15.30 -9.58 -2.60
CA LYS A 357 16.60 -9.12 -3.12
C LYS A 357 16.54 -7.68 -3.65
N ALA A 358 15.47 -7.33 -4.37
CA ALA A 358 15.27 -5.96 -4.83
C ALA A 358 15.16 -4.99 -3.64
N LEU A 359 14.37 -5.32 -2.63
CA LEU A 359 14.19 -4.50 -1.43
C LEU A 359 15.49 -4.27 -0.66
N GLN A 360 16.41 -5.23 -0.64
CA GLN A 360 17.73 -5.08 0.01
C GLN A 360 18.58 -3.97 -0.60
N ARG A 361 18.39 -3.65 -1.90
CA ARG A 361 19.08 -2.54 -2.57
C ARG A 361 18.73 -1.18 -1.95
N MET A 362 17.71 -1.08 -1.10
CA MET A 362 17.43 0.13 -0.32
C MET A 362 18.69 0.64 0.41
N HIS A 363 19.53 -0.29 0.90
CA HIS A 363 20.78 0.03 1.57
C HIS A 363 21.82 0.73 0.70
N ASP A 364 21.77 0.52 -0.60
CA ASP A 364 22.78 1.03 -1.54
C ASP A 364 22.39 2.42 -2.06
N TYR A 365 21.09 2.70 -2.17
CA TYR A 365 20.59 3.90 -2.84
C TYR A 365 19.89 4.91 -1.92
N VAL A 366 19.62 4.57 -0.65
CA VAL A 366 18.87 5.45 0.26
C VAL A 366 19.63 5.67 1.55
N ASP A 367 19.91 6.94 1.85
CA ASP A 367 20.46 7.37 3.13
C ASP A 367 19.35 7.35 4.21
N PRO A 368 19.54 6.62 5.34
CA PRO A 368 18.54 6.56 6.41
C PRO A 368 18.19 7.91 7.06
N ALA A 369 19.15 8.82 7.19
CA ALA A 369 18.91 10.14 7.78
C ALA A 369 18.11 11.02 6.82
N VAL A 370 18.43 11.00 5.52
CA VAL A 370 17.66 11.74 4.50
C VAL A 370 16.25 11.20 4.39
N PHE A 371 16.07 9.87 4.40
CA PHE A 371 14.74 9.27 4.41
C PHE A 371 13.93 9.74 5.61
N TYR A 372 14.50 9.61 6.81
CA TYR A 372 13.80 9.92 8.05
C TYR A 372 13.43 11.39 8.20
N ALA A 373 14.38 12.30 7.93
CA ALA A 373 14.22 13.73 8.20
C ALA A 373 13.63 14.53 7.03
N VAL A 374 13.80 14.07 5.78
CA VAL A 374 13.39 14.82 4.59
C VAL A 374 12.27 14.14 3.83
N ILE A 375 12.42 12.86 3.47
CA ILE A 375 11.47 12.20 2.56
C ILE A 375 10.13 11.92 3.23
N ARG A 376 10.16 11.39 4.47
CA ARG A 376 8.96 10.90 5.15
C ARG A 376 7.85 11.93 5.28
N ILE A 377 8.18 13.21 5.50
CA ILE A 377 7.16 14.25 5.68
C ILE A 377 6.32 14.45 4.42
N PHE A 378 6.93 14.38 3.23
CA PHE A 378 6.21 14.52 1.96
C PHE A 378 5.39 13.30 1.59
N LEU A 379 5.50 12.19 2.32
CA LEU A 379 4.66 11.01 2.16
C LEU A 379 3.51 10.98 3.18
N SER A 380 3.51 11.89 4.15
CA SER A 380 2.49 11.97 5.20
C SER A 380 1.14 12.45 4.67
N GLY A 381 0.09 11.73 5.02
CA GLY A 381 -1.27 12.21 4.83
C GLY A 381 -1.75 13.06 6.00
N TRP A 382 -3.02 13.42 5.95
CA TRP A 382 -3.72 14.22 6.97
C TRP A 382 -4.90 13.45 7.57
N LYS A 383 -4.88 12.11 7.46
CA LYS A 383 -5.73 11.20 8.26
C LYS A 383 -4.91 10.62 9.39
N ASP A 384 -5.47 10.61 10.59
CA ASP A 384 -4.81 10.14 11.81
C ASP A 384 -3.47 10.85 12.11
N ASN A 385 -3.29 12.07 11.58
CA ASN A 385 -2.09 12.89 11.69
C ASN A 385 -2.30 14.04 12.71
N PRO A 386 -1.62 14.02 13.87
CA PRO A 386 -1.68 15.08 14.87
C PRO A 386 -1.37 16.50 14.38
N ALA A 387 -0.56 16.66 13.33
CA ALA A 387 -0.25 17.98 12.75
C ALA A 387 -1.41 18.56 11.93
N MET A 388 -2.37 17.71 11.53
CA MET A 388 -3.54 18.05 10.72
C MET A 388 -4.78 17.30 11.24
N PRO A 389 -5.21 17.54 12.49
CA PRO A 389 -6.23 16.73 13.15
C PRO A 389 -7.62 16.83 12.48
N ASP A 390 -7.90 17.98 11.88
CA ASP A 390 -9.17 18.24 11.18
C ASP A 390 -9.17 17.69 9.74
N GLY A 391 -8.01 17.37 9.16
CA GLY A 391 -7.87 17.08 7.74
C GLY A 391 -7.63 18.33 6.89
N LEU A 392 -7.90 18.24 5.59
CA LEU A 392 -7.62 19.29 4.59
C LEU A 392 -8.89 19.70 3.85
N VAL A 393 -9.17 21.00 3.79
CA VAL A 393 -10.26 21.55 2.96
C VAL A 393 -9.79 21.66 1.51
N TYR A 394 -10.57 21.10 0.60
CA TYR A 394 -10.36 21.23 -0.85
C TYR A 394 -11.24 22.35 -1.38
N GLU A 395 -10.68 23.55 -1.52
CA GLU A 395 -11.45 24.74 -1.89
C GLU A 395 -12.17 24.54 -3.24
N GLY A 396 -13.48 24.78 -3.26
CA GLY A 396 -14.32 24.58 -4.45
C GLY A 396 -14.75 23.14 -4.72
N VAL A 397 -14.34 22.19 -3.87
CA VAL A 397 -14.75 20.78 -3.93
C VAL A 397 -15.60 20.40 -2.71
N SER A 398 -15.12 20.73 -1.50
CA SER A 398 -15.80 20.45 -0.24
C SER A 398 -15.54 21.59 0.74
N GLU A 399 -16.61 22.08 1.39
CA GLU A 399 -16.49 23.05 2.51
C GLU A 399 -15.97 22.37 3.78
N GLU A 400 -16.24 21.07 3.94
CA GLU A 400 -15.75 20.29 5.08
C GLU A 400 -14.35 19.72 4.81
N PRO A 401 -13.45 19.73 5.81
CA PRO A 401 -12.16 19.05 5.72
C PRO A 401 -12.29 17.55 5.39
N MET A 402 -11.39 17.07 4.53
CA MET A 402 -11.32 15.67 4.13
C MET A 402 -10.05 15.03 4.68
N ALA A 403 -10.13 13.76 5.08
CA ALA A 403 -9.02 13.02 5.69
C ALA A 403 -8.52 11.87 4.79
N PHE A 404 -7.27 11.96 4.33
CA PHE A 404 -6.62 10.93 3.52
C PHE A 404 -5.30 10.43 4.15
N SER A 405 -5.10 9.10 4.10
CA SER A 405 -3.88 8.43 4.55
C SER A 405 -2.74 8.68 3.56
N GLY A 406 -1.53 8.87 4.07
CA GLY A 406 -0.35 9.09 3.24
C GLY A 406 0.12 7.84 2.51
N GLY A 407 1.11 8.02 1.64
CA GLY A 407 1.71 6.95 0.83
C GLY A 407 2.36 5.88 1.71
N SER A 408 2.08 4.61 1.42
CA SER A 408 2.60 3.47 2.18
C SER A 408 2.74 2.24 1.29
N ALA A 409 3.72 1.38 1.58
CA ALA A 409 3.85 0.07 0.93
C ALA A 409 2.59 -0.80 1.07
N ALA A 410 1.75 -0.53 2.07
CA ALA A 410 0.46 -1.20 2.25
C ALA A 410 -0.56 -0.89 1.12
N GLN A 411 -0.30 0.11 0.28
CA GLN A 411 -1.09 0.43 -0.91
C GLN A 411 -0.63 -0.35 -2.15
N SER A 412 0.49 -1.09 -2.09
CA SER A 412 0.92 -1.99 -3.17
C SER A 412 -0.07 -3.14 -3.34
N THR A 413 -0.63 -3.31 -4.54
CA THR A 413 -1.57 -4.40 -4.85
C THR A 413 -0.91 -5.78 -4.79
N VAL A 414 0.39 -5.88 -5.05
CA VAL A 414 1.14 -7.15 -5.08
C VAL A 414 0.97 -7.94 -3.79
N LEU A 415 1.21 -7.30 -2.65
CA LEU A 415 1.18 -7.98 -1.37
C LEU A 415 -0.22 -8.50 -1.03
N HIS A 416 -1.26 -7.71 -1.34
CA HIS A 416 -2.65 -8.12 -1.15
C HIS A 416 -3.03 -9.29 -2.05
N ALA A 417 -2.62 -9.26 -3.31
CA ALA A 417 -2.91 -10.34 -4.25
C ALA A 417 -2.25 -11.67 -3.82
N PHE A 418 -1.04 -11.61 -3.26
CA PHE A 418 -0.36 -12.79 -2.74
C PHE A 418 -0.98 -13.30 -1.44
N ASP A 419 -1.34 -12.40 -0.52
CA ASP A 419 -2.07 -12.78 0.69
C ASP A 419 -3.41 -13.47 0.36
N GLU A 420 -4.16 -12.88 -0.57
CA GLU A 420 -5.46 -13.39 -0.99
C GLU A 420 -5.33 -14.77 -1.66
N LEU A 421 -4.37 -14.94 -2.58
CA LEU A 421 -4.12 -16.23 -3.25
C LEU A 421 -3.73 -17.31 -2.23
N LEU A 422 -2.83 -16.99 -1.31
CA LEU A 422 -2.33 -17.94 -0.31
C LEU A 422 -3.33 -18.18 0.83
N GLY A 423 -4.44 -17.44 0.86
CA GLY A 423 -5.48 -17.55 1.88
C GLY A 423 -4.98 -17.14 3.27
N ILE A 424 -4.10 -16.14 3.34
CA ILE A 424 -3.58 -15.62 4.61
C ILE A 424 -4.65 -14.75 5.27
N ARG A 425 -4.90 -14.97 6.55
CA ARG A 425 -5.89 -14.22 7.34
C ARG A 425 -5.16 -13.40 8.39
N HIS A 426 -5.20 -12.08 8.24
CA HIS A 426 -4.58 -11.16 9.19
C HIS A 426 -5.48 -10.92 10.41
N SER A 427 -4.91 -10.31 11.45
CA SER A 427 -5.69 -9.82 12.59
C SER A 427 -6.77 -8.83 12.13
N GLN A 428 -7.80 -8.63 12.95
CA GLN A 428 -8.90 -7.71 12.60
C GLN A 428 -8.39 -6.29 12.35
N GLU A 429 -7.46 -5.81 13.18
CA GLU A 429 -6.85 -4.47 13.05
C GLU A 429 -6.03 -4.35 11.75
N SER A 430 -5.14 -5.32 11.49
CA SER A 430 -4.33 -5.33 10.26
C SER A 430 -5.21 -5.44 9.01
N THR A 431 -6.27 -6.27 9.06
CA THR A 431 -7.23 -6.40 7.96
C THR A 431 -7.97 -5.09 7.70
N ALA A 432 -8.46 -4.43 8.75
CA ALA A 432 -9.13 -3.14 8.62
C ALA A 432 -8.21 -2.08 8.01
N PHE A 433 -6.93 -2.04 8.39
CA PHE A 433 -5.96 -1.13 7.80
C PHE A 433 -5.69 -1.46 6.32
N LEU A 434 -5.39 -2.73 6.00
CA LEU A 434 -5.12 -3.18 4.64
C LEU A 434 -6.33 -2.93 3.72
N HIS A 435 -7.55 -3.24 4.15
CA HIS A 435 -8.74 -2.98 3.35
C HIS A 435 -8.92 -1.50 3.04
N ARG A 436 -8.67 -0.59 4.00
CA ARG A 436 -8.65 0.85 3.72
C ARG A 436 -7.59 1.23 2.69
N MET A 437 -6.43 0.55 2.66
CA MET A 437 -5.40 0.81 1.66
C MET A 437 -5.80 0.37 0.25
N ARG A 438 -6.78 -0.53 0.10
CA ARG A 438 -7.34 -0.87 -1.22
C ARG A 438 -8.05 0.32 -1.86
N ASP A 439 -8.57 1.27 -1.07
CA ASP A 439 -9.19 2.51 -1.59
C ASP A 439 -8.19 3.41 -2.34
N TYR A 440 -6.89 3.21 -2.13
CA TYR A 440 -5.78 3.93 -2.76
C TYR A 440 -5.18 3.18 -3.95
N MET A 441 -5.78 2.05 -4.35
CA MET A 441 -5.39 1.29 -5.54
C MET A 441 -6.30 1.65 -6.72
N PRO A 442 -5.80 1.62 -7.97
CA PRO A 442 -6.65 1.74 -9.14
C PRO A 442 -7.81 0.71 -9.11
N PRO A 443 -9.04 1.08 -9.53
CA PRO A 443 -10.19 0.17 -9.51
C PRO A 443 -9.95 -1.19 -10.18
N PRO A 444 -9.27 -1.28 -11.35
CA PRO A 444 -8.94 -2.56 -11.96
C PRO A 444 -8.03 -3.44 -11.10
N HIS A 445 -7.12 -2.83 -10.32
CA HIS A 445 -6.22 -3.54 -9.41
C HIS A 445 -6.99 -4.10 -8.20
N ARG A 446 -7.95 -3.34 -7.66
CA ARG A 446 -8.88 -3.84 -6.63
C ARG A 446 -9.68 -5.04 -7.14
N ALA A 447 -10.25 -4.91 -8.34
CA ALA A 447 -11.05 -5.96 -8.96
C ALA A 447 -10.25 -7.26 -9.17
N PHE A 448 -8.94 -7.16 -9.43
CA PHE A 448 -8.06 -8.33 -9.51
C PHE A 448 -7.98 -9.07 -8.17
N ILE A 449 -7.80 -8.34 -7.05
CA ILE A 449 -7.79 -8.97 -5.71
C ILE A 449 -9.14 -9.63 -5.41
N GLU A 450 -10.25 -8.96 -5.73
CA GLU A 450 -11.58 -9.53 -5.52
C GLU A 450 -11.82 -10.80 -6.34
N GLU A 451 -11.31 -10.88 -7.57
CA GLU A 451 -11.38 -12.09 -8.39
C GLU A 451 -10.62 -13.25 -7.74
N ILE A 452 -9.46 -12.99 -7.15
CA ILE A 452 -8.69 -14.00 -6.40
C ILE A 452 -9.51 -14.49 -5.20
N GLY A 453 -10.12 -13.59 -4.43
CA GLY A 453 -10.95 -13.93 -3.28
C GLY A 453 -12.22 -14.74 -3.63
N ARG A 454 -12.74 -14.59 -4.86
CA ARG A 454 -13.88 -15.38 -5.38
C ARG A 454 -13.46 -16.74 -5.94
N ALA A 455 -12.16 -16.98 -6.16
CA ALA A 455 -11.66 -18.23 -6.71
C ALA A 455 -11.70 -19.37 -5.68
N PRO A 456 -11.67 -20.66 -6.12
CA PRO A 456 -11.53 -21.78 -5.20
C PRO A 456 -10.27 -21.64 -4.33
N SER A 457 -10.40 -21.88 -3.03
CA SER A 457 -9.31 -21.70 -2.07
C SER A 457 -8.11 -22.62 -2.38
N LEU A 458 -6.97 -22.03 -2.74
CA LEU A 458 -5.70 -22.71 -2.93
C LEU A 458 -5.28 -23.51 -1.69
N LYS A 459 -5.31 -22.90 -0.50
CA LYS A 459 -4.89 -23.56 0.75
C LYS A 459 -5.69 -24.84 1.01
N GLN A 460 -7.02 -24.75 0.92
CA GLN A 460 -7.91 -25.90 1.04
C GLN A 460 -7.65 -26.97 -0.05
N HIS A 461 -7.44 -26.57 -1.30
CA HIS A 461 -7.13 -27.50 -2.37
C HIS A 461 -5.84 -28.29 -2.08
N VAL A 462 -4.77 -27.60 -1.65
CA VAL A 462 -3.51 -28.24 -1.25
C VAL A 462 -3.70 -29.19 -0.08
N LEU A 463 -4.46 -28.80 0.95
CA LEU A 463 -4.80 -29.66 2.09
C LEU A 463 -5.53 -30.95 1.67
N CYS A 464 -6.57 -30.82 0.84
CA CYS A 464 -7.37 -31.94 0.37
C CYS A 464 -6.63 -32.85 -0.63
N SER A 465 -5.64 -32.32 -1.36
CA SER A 465 -4.93 -33.09 -2.39
C SER A 465 -4.11 -34.26 -1.87
N GLY A 466 -3.67 -34.20 -0.60
CA GLY A 466 -2.72 -35.15 -0.03
C GLY A 466 -1.32 -35.14 -0.68
N ASP A 467 -1.05 -34.23 -1.62
CA ASP A 467 0.18 -34.20 -2.40
C ASP A 467 1.29 -33.48 -1.63
N ALA A 468 2.31 -34.23 -1.24
CA ALA A 468 3.46 -33.71 -0.48
C ALA A 468 4.25 -32.66 -1.28
N ARG A 469 4.30 -32.75 -2.62
CA ARG A 469 5.00 -31.77 -3.46
C ARG A 469 4.27 -30.43 -3.47
N LEU A 470 2.94 -30.46 -3.64
CA LEU A 470 2.10 -29.26 -3.59
C LEU A 470 2.14 -28.60 -2.21
N ARG A 471 2.08 -29.40 -1.13
CA ARG A 471 2.22 -28.89 0.24
C ARG A 471 3.56 -28.21 0.45
N ALA A 472 4.65 -28.83 0.02
CA ALA A 472 5.99 -28.25 0.11
C ALA A 472 6.10 -26.96 -0.72
N ALA A 473 5.53 -26.92 -1.93
CA ALA A 473 5.52 -25.73 -2.78
C ALA A 473 4.72 -24.57 -2.18
N PHE A 474 3.54 -24.86 -1.63
CA PHE A 474 2.72 -23.88 -0.91
C PHE A 474 3.46 -23.32 0.30
N ASN A 475 4.02 -24.19 1.15
CA ASN A 475 4.78 -23.77 2.33
C ASN A 475 6.00 -22.92 1.95
N ARG A 476 6.68 -23.21 0.82
CA ARG A 476 7.75 -22.34 0.31
C ARG A 476 7.26 -20.93 -0.03
N CYS A 477 6.05 -20.77 -0.58
CA CYS A 477 5.47 -19.45 -0.84
C CYS A 477 5.24 -18.68 0.47
N ILE A 478 4.66 -19.36 1.47
CA ILE A 478 4.43 -18.79 2.80
C ILE A 478 5.74 -18.36 3.45
N THR A 479 6.76 -19.22 3.46
CA THR A 479 8.08 -18.89 4.01
C THR A 479 8.71 -17.72 3.27
N ALA A 480 8.72 -17.72 1.93
CA ALA A 480 9.28 -16.62 1.15
C ALA A 480 8.60 -15.28 1.47
N LEU A 481 7.27 -15.27 1.65
CA LEU A 481 6.53 -14.05 1.99
C LEU A 481 6.81 -13.60 3.44
N ALA A 482 6.94 -14.53 4.39
CA ALA A 482 7.34 -14.23 5.75
C ALA A 482 8.77 -13.68 5.83
N ASP A 483 9.68 -14.19 5.00
CA ASP A 483 11.07 -13.72 4.89
C ASP A 483 11.11 -12.32 4.27
N PHE A 484 10.34 -12.08 3.21
CA PHE A 484 10.17 -10.74 2.64
C PHE A 484 9.67 -9.73 3.69
N ARG A 485 8.66 -10.10 4.49
CA ARG A 485 8.14 -9.27 5.59
C ARG A 485 9.17 -9.04 6.68
N SER A 486 9.98 -10.04 7.00
CA SER A 486 11.07 -9.93 7.97
C SER A 486 12.17 -8.98 7.46
N CYS A 487 12.52 -9.07 6.18
CA CYS A 487 13.41 -8.13 5.52
C CYS A 487 12.85 -6.70 5.56
N HIS A 488 11.56 -6.51 5.26
CA HIS A 488 10.92 -5.20 5.35
C HIS A 488 10.95 -4.62 6.77
N ILE A 489 10.71 -5.43 7.81
CA ILE A 489 10.87 -5.00 9.20
C ILE A 489 12.30 -4.54 9.47
N ALA A 490 13.32 -5.27 8.99
CA ALA A 490 14.73 -4.88 9.16
C ALA A 490 15.06 -3.54 8.47
N ILE A 491 14.54 -3.32 7.25
CA ILE A 491 14.61 -2.02 6.56
C ILE A 491 13.97 -0.94 7.45
N VAL A 492 12.72 -1.12 7.85
CA VAL A 492 11.99 -0.15 8.67
C VAL A 492 12.71 0.17 9.99
N THR A 493 13.29 -0.83 10.65
CA THR A 493 14.13 -0.62 11.85
C THR A 493 15.30 0.33 11.56
N LYS A 494 16.04 0.11 10.47
CA LYS A 494 17.20 0.95 10.10
C LYS A 494 16.78 2.37 9.71
N TYR A 495 15.74 2.50 8.87
CA TYR A 495 15.34 3.78 8.25
C TYR A 495 14.41 4.62 9.13
N ILE A 496 13.85 4.06 10.20
CA ILE A 496 12.95 4.78 11.11
C ILE A 496 13.48 4.76 12.54
N ALA A 497 13.58 3.59 13.18
CA ALA A 497 13.94 3.53 14.61
C ALA A 497 15.40 3.96 14.86
N VAL A 498 16.35 3.40 14.11
CA VAL A 498 17.78 3.74 14.26
C VAL A 498 18.05 5.17 13.80
N ALA A 499 17.43 5.61 12.71
CA ALA A 499 17.55 6.98 12.21
C ALA A 499 17.02 8.00 13.23
N LYS A 500 15.87 7.73 13.86
CA LYS A 500 15.33 8.53 14.98
C LYS A 500 16.32 8.66 16.12
N ALA A 501 16.83 7.54 16.62
CA ALA A 501 17.76 7.53 17.76
C ALA A 501 19.04 8.33 17.48
N LYS A 502 19.51 8.35 16.22
CA LYS A 502 20.65 9.17 15.80
C LYS A 502 20.29 10.65 15.70
N ALA A 503 19.11 11.00 15.17
CA ALA A 503 18.67 12.38 15.03
C ALA A 503 18.48 13.08 16.39
N GLY A 504 17.97 12.37 17.41
CA GLY A 504 17.83 12.92 18.77
C GLY A 504 19.15 13.20 19.49
N ARG A 505 20.29 12.74 18.97
CA ARG A 505 21.63 12.94 19.56
C ARG A 505 22.45 14.05 18.89
N ALA A 506 21.99 14.59 17.76
CA ALA A 506 22.70 15.65 17.04
C ALA A 506 22.03 17.01 17.30
N GLU A 507 22.79 18.01 17.77
CA GLU A 507 22.34 19.41 17.73
C GLU A 507 22.26 19.85 16.26
N VAL A 508 21.04 20.10 15.76
CA VAL A 508 20.81 20.33 14.34
C VAL A 508 21.13 21.78 13.95
N GLY A 509 22.36 22.00 13.48
CA GLY A 509 22.75 23.18 12.71
C GLY A 509 22.61 22.95 11.21
N GLY A 510 21.68 23.67 10.57
CA GLY A 510 21.61 23.84 9.11
C GLY A 510 20.72 22.85 8.34
N TRP A 511 19.86 23.40 7.45
CA TRP A 511 19.09 22.88 6.29
C TRP A 511 18.44 21.47 6.27
N ALA A 512 18.83 20.55 7.17
CA ALA A 512 18.14 19.29 7.39
C ALA A 512 16.84 19.58 8.12
N GLY A 513 15.71 19.40 7.43
CA GLY A 513 14.38 19.58 8.00
C GLY A 513 14.24 18.87 9.36
N ARG A 514 13.50 19.48 10.27
CA ARG A 514 13.18 18.83 11.55
C ARG A 514 12.41 17.53 11.27
N PRO A 515 12.81 16.40 11.88
CA PRO A 515 12.08 15.16 11.69
C PRO A 515 10.60 15.32 12.09
N PRO A 516 9.67 14.74 11.33
CA PRO A 516 8.24 14.86 11.61
C PRO A 516 7.88 14.13 12.92
N ALA A 517 7.49 14.90 13.95
CA ALA A 517 7.11 14.41 15.26
C ALA A 517 5.82 13.57 15.21
N ALA A 518 4.88 13.93 14.32
CA ALA A 518 3.63 13.20 14.13
C ALA A 518 3.86 11.75 13.62
N LEU A 519 5.04 11.48 13.05
CA LEU A 519 5.42 10.21 12.46
C LEU A 519 6.38 9.38 13.32
N GLU A 520 6.58 9.74 14.59
CA GLU A 520 7.55 9.03 15.44
C GLU A 520 7.19 7.56 15.65
N ALA A 521 5.93 7.27 15.99
CA ALA A 521 5.43 5.92 16.21
C ALA A 521 4.52 5.42 15.08
N LYS A 522 4.10 6.33 14.20
CA LYS A 522 3.15 6.06 13.11
C LYS A 522 3.83 6.06 11.74
N GLY A 523 3.37 5.17 10.87
CA GLY A 523 3.73 5.17 9.46
C GLY A 523 3.04 6.33 8.76
N THR A 524 3.53 6.70 7.58
CA THR A 524 2.94 7.71 6.70
C THR A 524 1.49 7.37 6.31
N GLY A 525 1.14 6.08 6.26
CA GLY A 525 -0.23 5.59 6.08
C GLY A 525 -1.12 5.63 7.34
N GLY A 526 -0.56 5.91 8.52
CA GLY A 526 -1.31 6.09 9.79
C GLY A 526 -1.27 4.91 10.78
N SER A 527 -0.68 3.76 10.42
CA SER A 527 -0.57 2.59 11.31
C SER A 527 0.58 2.71 12.33
N HIS A 528 0.44 2.09 13.51
CA HIS A 528 1.58 1.83 14.39
C HIS A 528 2.55 0.86 13.72
N ILE A 529 3.74 1.33 13.35
CA ILE A 529 4.58 0.69 12.33
C ILE A 529 4.96 -0.74 12.71
N PHE A 530 5.58 -0.91 13.89
CA PHE A 530 6.14 -2.21 14.27
C PHE A 530 5.08 -3.23 14.67
N SER A 531 4.01 -2.80 15.36
CA SER A 531 2.92 -3.72 15.72
C SER A 531 2.21 -4.24 14.47
N PHE A 532 1.91 -3.36 13.52
CA PHE A 532 1.30 -3.73 12.25
C PHE A 532 2.18 -4.69 11.44
N LEU A 533 3.45 -4.35 11.22
CA LEU A 533 4.35 -5.17 10.40
C LEU A 533 4.63 -6.54 11.03
N LYS A 534 4.83 -6.60 12.36
CA LYS A 534 4.99 -7.88 13.08
C LYS A 534 3.72 -8.72 12.98
N SER A 535 2.54 -8.14 13.21
CA SER A 535 1.25 -8.84 13.10
C SER A 535 1.04 -9.44 11.70
N VAL A 536 1.32 -8.68 10.64
CA VAL A 536 1.20 -9.12 9.25
C VAL A 536 2.21 -10.22 8.90
N ARG A 537 3.44 -10.16 9.42
CA ARG A 537 4.44 -11.23 9.29
C ARG A 537 4.02 -12.51 10.02
N ASP A 538 3.58 -12.38 11.27
CA ASP A 538 3.31 -13.53 12.13
C ASP A 538 2.08 -14.30 11.61
N THR A 539 1.03 -13.59 11.21
CA THR A 539 -0.13 -14.22 10.54
C THR A 539 0.19 -14.85 9.18
N THR A 540 1.25 -14.40 8.47
CA THR A 540 1.77 -15.15 7.30
C THR A 540 2.34 -16.50 7.73
N ARG A 541 3.15 -16.52 8.80
CA ARG A 541 3.78 -17.76 9.29
C ARG A 541 2.74 -18.79 9.73
N ASP A 542 1.66 -18.33 10.35
CA ASP A 542 0.49 -19.16 10.70
C ASP A 542 -0.21 -19.75 9.45
N GLY A 543 0.09 -19.22 8.27
CA GLY A 543 -0.36 -19.72 6.98
C GLY A 543 0.17 -21.11 6.62
N LEU A 544 1.27 -21.56 7.24
CA LEU A 544 1.91 -22.85 6.97
C LEU A 544 0.93 -24.03 7.15
N ILE A 545 1.08 -25.04 6.31
CA ILE A 545 0.37 -26.31 6.42
C ILE A 545 1.29 -27.32 7.12
N SER A 546 0.88 -27.80 8.29
CA SER A 546 1.57 -28.88 9.01
C SER A 546 1.54 -30.20 8.23
N ALA A 547 2.54 -31.04 8.47
CA ALA A 547 2.74 -32.31 7.79
C ALA A 547 1.68 -33.36 8.13
#